data_AF-A0A7S2C9W1-F1
#
_entry.id   AF-A0A7S2C9W1-F1
#
_cell.length_a   1.000
_cell.length_b   1.000
_cell.length_c   1.000
_cell.angle_alpha   90.00
_cell.angle_beta   90.00
_cell.angle_gamma   90.00
#
_symmetry.space_group_name_H-M   'P 1'
#
loop_
_entity.id
_entity.type
_entity.pdbx_description
1 polymer ?
#
loop_
_entity_poly.entity_id
_entity_poly.type
_entity_poly.pdbx_seq_one_letter_code
_entity_poly.pdbx_strand_id
1 'polypeptide(L)'
;MTLALCGATVAFAPFAGPRVATWRVPALAVAPRAALPHLFADQLETAAGPLFAGSLFPYLTFLYFLRYEGNGLSETAKNGFTSLLAFVLATVITSIISVKTFGTTLANVDWLHADAEQLLTLTNIVEVIGLKLTFDAYAGGEAPKPPAIPIVPLVSAVAVAAIVFTAVVAGGALDVHTPYLGGFGNLPDGIWPLGFLEPANALSVPTWVIHVSSLLEWLVAMGLVWRIGTVSGNGAWKGLTWAMIPSHTSGVCACVYHF
;
A
#
# COMPACT_ATOMS: atom_id res chain seq x y z
N MET A 1 -43.15 1.91 40.15
CA MET A 1 -44.59 1.52 40.21
C MET A 1 -45.37 2.83 40.16
N THR A 2 -46.16 3.17 39.15
CA THR A 2 -47.07 2.35 38.34
C THR A 2 -47.28 3.02 36.96
N LEU A 3 -47.43 2.19 35.93
CA LEU A 3 -47.62 2.56 34.52
C LEU A 3 -48.85 3.44 34.27
N ALA A 4 -48.73 4.37 33.31
CA ALA A 4 -49.85 5.00 32.62
C ALA A 4 -49.89 4.50 31.17
N LEU A 5 -50.93 3.71 30.86
CA LEU A 5 -51.37 3.34 29.51
C LEU A 5 -52.24 4.49 28.97
N CYS A 6 -51.85 5.09 27.85
CA CYS A 6 -52.67 6.06 27.13
C CYS A 6 -53.26 5.40 25.87
N GLY A 7 -54.59 5.39 25.79
CA GLY A 7 -55.37 4.79 24.72
C GLY A 7 -55.28 5.59 23.41
N ALA A 8 -55.26 4.84 22.30
CA ALA A 8 -55.28 5.36 20.95
C ALA A 8 -56.70 5.73 20.50
N THR A 9 -56.84 6.94 19.95
CA THR A 9 -58.00 7.36 19.15
C THR A 9 -57.64 7.31 17.67
N VAL A 10 -58.35 6.47 16.92
CA VAL A 10 -58.20 6.30 15.47
C VAL A 10 -59.02 7.38 14.76
N ALA A 11 -58.37 8.26 14.00
CA ALA A 11 -59.01 9.18 13.07
C ALA A 11 -58.81 8.68 11.63
N PHE A 12 -59.93 8.49 10.91
CA PHE A 12 -59.96 8.16 9.48
C PHE A 12 -59.51 9.38 8.65
N ALA A 13 -58.50 9.20 7.79
CA ALA A 13 -58.12 10.16 6.76
C ALA A 13 -58.50 9.60 5.36
N PRO A 14 -59.01 10.43 4.43
CA PRO A 14 -59.54 9.97 3.15
C PRO A 14 -58.44 9.61 2.13
N PHE A 15 -58.77 8.65 1.27
CA PHE A 15 -57.98 8.15 0.14
C PHE A 15 -57.65 9.28 -0.86
N ALA A 16 -56.35 9.55 -1.08
CA ALA A 16 -55.87 10.44 -2.12
C ALA A 16 -55.35 9.62 -3.33
N GLY A 17 -55.78 9.97 -4.54
CA GLY A 17 -55.39 9.31 -5.80
C GLY A 17 -53.90 9.42 -6.15
N PRO A 18 -53.44 8.68 -7.19
CA PRO A 18 -52.02 8.54 -7.50
C PRO A 18 -51.40 9.86 -7.96
N ARG A 19 -50.36 10.32 -7.26
CA ARG A 19 -49.59 11.51 -7.62
C ARG A 19 -48.59 11.17 -8.73
N VAL A 20 -48.71 11.83 -9.87
CA VAL A 20 -47.68 11.82 -10.93
C VAL A 20 -46.47 12.61 -10.40
N ALA A 21 -45.36 11.92 -10.16
CA ALA A 21 -44.12 12.54 -9.70
C ALA A 21 -43.44 13.30 -10.85
N THR A 22 -43.60 14.63 -10.88
CA THR A 22 -42.77 15.49 -11.73
C THR A 22 -41.38 15.60 -11.10
N TRP A 23 -40.40 14.90 -11.66
CA TRP A 23 -38.99 15.07 -11.29
C TRP A 23 -38.53 16.49 -11.66
N ARG A 24 -38.32 17.34 -10.66
CA ARG A 24 -37.55 18.58 -10.83
C ARG A 24 -36.08 18.24 -10.63
N VAL A 25 -35.27 18.45 -11.66
CA VAL A 25 -33.81 18.38 -11.55
C VAL A 25 -33.38 19.49 -10.58
N PRO A 26 -32.75 19.18 -9.43
CA PRO A 26 -32.24 20.21 -8.55
C PRO A 26 -31.15 20.98 -9.30
N ALA A 27 -31.18 22.32 -9.18
CA ALA A 27 -30.14 23.17 -9.74
C ALA A 27 -28.79 22.68 -9.21
N LEU A 28 -27.87 22.37 -10.12
CA LEU A 28 -26.48 22.03 -9.79
C LEU A 28 -25.88 23.21 -9.02
N ALA A 29 -25.74 23.05 -7.71
CA ALA A 29 -24.85 23.89 -6.94
C ALA A 29 -23.48 23.78 -7.59
N VAL A 30 -22.94 24.90 -8.06
CA VAL A 30 -21.55 24.98 -8.50
C VAL A 30 -20.71 24.63 -7.28
N ALA A 31 -20.20 23.39 -7.26
CA ALA A 31 -19.32 22.93 -6.21
C ALA A 31 -18.16 23.93 -6.09
N PRO A 32 -17.77 24.34 -4.87
CA PRO A 32 -16.61 25.19 -4.70
C PRO A 32 -15.42 24.49 -5.38
N ARG A 33 -14.67 25.28 -6.15
CA ARG A 33 -13.48 24.88 -6.91
C ARG A 33 -12.73 23.79 -6.15
N ALA A 34 -12.76 22.56 -6.66
CA ALA A 34 -12.12 21.42 -6.02
C ALA A 34 -10.68 21.80 -5.68
N ALA A 35 -10.39 21.88 -4.38
CA ALA A 35 -9.01 21.95 -3.92
C ALA A 35 -8.27 20.76 -4.53
N LEU A 36 -6.97 20.95 -4.82
CA LEU A 36 -6.09 19.86 -5.25
C LEU A 36 -6.43 18.61 -4.43
N PRO A 37 -6.60 17.42 -5.06
CA PRO A 37 -6.95 16.22 -4.33
C PRO A 37 -6.03 16.12 -3.13
N HIS A 38 -6.61 16.01 -1.95
CA HIS A 38 -5.90 15.91 -0.67
C HIS A 38 -5.18 14.56 -0.61
N LEU A 39 -4.14 14.42 -1.44
CA LEU A 39 -3.11 13.40 -1.31
C LEU A 39 -2.61 13.51 0.12
N PHE A 40 -2.76 12.43 0.89
CA PHE A 40 -2.33 12.40 2.29
C PHE A 40 -3.11 13.34 3.23
N ALA A 41 -4.42 13.55 3.00
CA ALA A 41 -5.28 14.34 3.88
C ALA A 41 -5.17 13.98 5.38
N ASP A 42 -4.96 12.70 5.65
CA ASP A 42 -4.74 12.10 6.96
C ASP A 42 -3.35 12.34 7.55
N GLN A 43 -2.35 12.62 6.69
CA GLN A 43 -0.97 12.84 7.11
C GLN A 43 -0.54 14.32 7.04
N LEU A 44 -1.29 15.18 6.35
CA LEU A 44 -0.97 16.61 6.14
C LEU A 44 -1.02 17.43 7.44
N GLU A 45 -1.84 17.05 8.42
CA GLU A 45 -1.84 17.66 9.76
C GLU A 45 -0.74 17.10 10.68
N THR A 46 0.00 16.10 10.21
CA THR A 46 1.11 15.47 10.93
C THR A 46 2.45 15.78 10.24
N ALA A 47 3.56 15.54 10.93
CA ALA A 47 4.88 15.69 10.33
C ALA A 47 5.12 14.73 9.14
N ALA A 48 4.32 13.66 8.99
CA ALA A 48 4.56 12.60 8.02
C ALA A 48 4.41 13.06 6.56
N GLY A 49 3.39 13.87 6.21
CA GLY A 49 3.18 14.33 4.84
C GLY A 49 4.34 15.16 4.28
N PRO A 50 4.77 16.24 4.96
CA PRO A 50 5.94 17.02 4.56
C PRO A 50 7.24 16.21 4.53
N LEU A 51 7.45 15.30 5.50
CA LEU A 51 8.64 14.43 5.53
C LEU A 51 8.65 13.46 4.35
N PHE A 52 7.51 12.89 3.98
CA PHE A 52 7.38 12.00 2.83
C PHE A 52 7.74 12.73 1.53
N ALA A 53 7.12 13.87 1.25
CA ALA A 53 7.43 14.65 0.05
C ALA A 53 8.90 15.10 0.04
N GLY A 54 9.42 15.53 1.21
CA GLY A 54 10.81 15.90 1.39
C GLY A 54 11.80 14.74 1.22
N SER A 55 11.38 13.50 1.45
CA SER A 55 12.23 12.29 1.34
C SER A 55 12.62 11.93 -0.09
N LEU A 56 11.91 12.46 -1.11
CA LEU A 56 12.21 12.19 -2.50
C LEU A 56 13.62 12.68 -2.89
N PHE A 57 14.02 13.88 -2.46
CA PHE A 57 15.35 14.42 -2.75
C PHE A 57 16.51 13.56 -2.19
N PRO A 58 16.53 13.20 -0.89
CA PRO A 58 17.57 12.32 -0.37
C PRO A 58 17.51 10.93 -1.00
N TYR A 59 16.32 10.41 -1.37
CA TYR A 59 16.23 9.12 -2.06
C TYR A 59 16.83 9.16 -3.47
N LEU A 60 16.56 10.20 -4.25
CA LEU A 60 17.15 10.36 -5.59
C LEU A 60 18.68 10.55 -5.51
N THR A 61 19.15 11.27 -4.50
CA THR A 61 20.59 11.43 -4.23
C THR A 61 21.23 10.10 -3.84
N PHE A 62 20.56 9.31 -3.00
CA PHE A 62 20.95 7.94 -2.69
C PHE A 62 21.06 7.10 -3.96
N LEU A 63 20.04 7.09 -4.83
CA LEU A 63 20.08 6.33 -6.08
C LEU A 63 21.22 6.78 -7.00
N TYR A 64 21.47 8.09 -7.10
CA TYR A 64 22.58 8.63 -7.90
C TYR A 64 23.92 8.04 -7.45
N PHE A 65 24.21 8.08 -6.14
CA PHE A 65 25.45 7.52 -5.60
C PHE A 65 25.48 6.00 -5.61
N LEU A 66 24.36 5.34 -5.33
CA LEU A 66 24.23 3.89 -5.32
C LEU A 66 24.55 3.28 -6.69
N ARG A 67 24.09 3.94 -7.76
CA ARG A 67 24.29 3.47 -9.14
C ARG A 67 25.69 3.75 -9.70
N TYR A 68 26.57 4.41 -8.94
CA TYR A 68 27.98 4.55 -9.30
C TYR A 68 28.62 3.17 -9.53
N GLU A 69 29.24 2.96 -10.69
CA GLU A 69 29.78 1.64 -11.08
C GLU A 69 30.83 1.11 -10.12
N GLY A 70 31.61 2.01 -9.49
CA GLY A 70 32.61 1.63 -8.49
C GLY A 70 32.03 0.96 -7.22
N ASN A 71 30.72 1.03 -7.00
CA ASN A 71 30.07 0.30 -5.92
C ASN A 71 29.95 -1.21 -6.23
N GLY A 72 30.06 -1.62 -7.49
CA GLY A 72 30.03 -3.03 -7.89
C GLY A 72 28.71 -3.75 -7.56
N LEU A 73 27.59 -3.04 -7.51
CA LEU A 73 26.27 -3.65 -7.46
C LEU A 73 25.89 -4.24 -8.82
N SER A 74 25.18 -5.37 -8.80
CA SER A 74 24.50 -5.87 -9.99
C SER A 74 23.47 -4.86 -10.52
N GLU A 75 23.22 -4.84 -11.83
CA GLU A 75 22.17 -3.99 -12.40
C GLU A 75 20.79 -4.34 -11.86
N THR A 76 20.55 -5.62 -11.53
CA THR A 76 19.32 -6.06 -10.87
C THR A 76 19.15 -5.40 -9.50
N ALA A 77 20.21 -5.30 -8.68
CA ALA A 77 20.13 -4.61 -7.39
C ALA A 77 19.81 -3.12 -7.58
N LYS A 78 20.52 -2.45 -8.50
CA LYS A 78 20.27 -1.04 -8.83
C LYS A 78 18.83 -0.82 -9.28
N ASN A 79 18.30 -1.72 -10.11
CA ASN A 79 16.92 -1.67 -10.58
C ASN A 79 15.90 -1.96 -9.46
N GLY A 80 16.22 -2.85 -8.52
CA GLY A 80 15.44 -3.10 -7.30
C GLY A 80 15.22 -1.81 -6.53
N PHE A 81 16.29 -1.15 -6.09
CA PHE A 81 16.19 0.13 -5.39
C PHE A 81 15.48 1.20 -6.24
N THR A 82 15.73 1.24 -7.55
CA THR A 82 15.04 2.19 -8.44
C THR A 82 13.53 1.93 -8.51
N SER A 83 13.11 0.67 -8.43
CA SER A 83 11.70 0.27 -8.53
C SER A 83 10.83 0.79 -7.39
N LEU A 84 11.41 1.16 -6.25
CA LEU A 84 10.69 1.81 -5.15
C LEU A 84 9.97 3.08 -5.63
N LEU A 85 10.53 3.81 -6.60
CA LEU A 85 9.89 4.98 -7.19
C LEU A 85 8.57 4.63 -7.90
N ALA A 86 8.49 3.44 -8.51
CA ALA A 86 7.28 2.97 -9.15
C ALA A 86 6.21 2.56 -8.12
N PHE A 87 6.62 1.94 -7.01
CA PHE A 87 5.74 1.71 -5.86
C PHE A 87 5.19 3.04 -5.30
N VAL A 88 6.06 4.04 -5.05
CA VAL A 88 5.67 5.37 -4.59
C VAL A 88 4.69 6.05 -5.55
N LEU A 89 4.91 5.93 -6.86
CA LEU A 89 3.99 6.46 -7.85
C LEU A 89 2.63 5.73 -7.81
N ALA A 90 2.64 4.40 -7.69
CA ALA A 90 1.43 3.60 -7.59
C ALA A 90 0.62 3.94 -6.35
N THR A 91 1.25 4.11 -5.19
CA THR A 91 0.58 4.50 -3.93
C THR A 91 -0.01 5.91 -3.99
N VAL A 92 0.64 6.85 -4.69
CA VAL A 92 0.07 8.18 -4.96
C VAL A 92 -1.18 8.08 -5.83
N ILE A 93 -1.14 7.31 -6.92
CA ILE A 93 -2.28 7.13 -7.83
C ILE A 93 -3.46 6.47 -7.11
N THR A 94 -3.20 5.35 -6.43
CA THR A 94 -4.20 4.61 -5.68
C THR A 94 -4.79 5.43 -4.54
N SER A 95 -3.99 6.24 -3.83
CA SER A 95 -4.51 7.18 -2.82
C SER A 95 -5.48 8.22 -3.39
N ILE A 96 -5.21 8.75 -4.59
CA ILE A 96 -6.14 9.68 -5.27
C ILE A 96 -7.45 8.96 -5.61
N ILE A 97 -7.36 7.72 -6.10
CA ILE A 97 -8.53 6.89 -6.44
C ILE A 97 -9.36 6.62 -5.17
N SER A 98 -8.72 6.25 -4.05
CA SER A 98 -9.40 6.00 -2.77
C SER A 98 -10.23 7.20 -2.33
N VAL A 99 -9.62 8.39 -2.30
CA VAL A 99 -10.30 9.61 -1.88
C VAL A 99 -11.41 10.01 -2.85
N LYS A 100 -11.19 9.90 -4.16
CA LYS A 100 -12.16 10.35 -5.16
C LYS A 100 -13.34 9.41 -5.38
N THR A 101 -13.13 8.11 -5.22
CA THR A 101 -14.15 7.08 -5.51
C THR A 101 -14.86 6.63 -4.24
N PHE A 102 -14.11 6.46 -3.14
CA PHE A 102 -14.62 5.86 -1.91
C PHE A 102 -14.72 6.85 -0.75
N GLY A 103 -14.22 8.09 -0.90
CA GLY A 103 -14.29 9.12 0.13
C GLY A 103 -13.44 8.82 1.37
N THR A 104 -12.47 7.91 1.26
CA THR A 104 -11.65 7.41 2.37
C THR A 104 -10.18 7.27 1.96
N THR A 105 -9.29 7.02 2.91
CA THR A 105 -7.85 6.88 2.66
C THR A 105 -7.53 5.53 2.00
N LEU A 106 -6.34 5.41 1.39
CA LEU A 106 -5.90 4.15 0.78
C LEU A 106 -5.90 2.99 1.78
N ALA A 107 -5.47 3.25 3.02
CA ALA A 107 -5.41 2.27 4.09
C ALA A 107 -6.76 1.62 4.45
N ASN A 108 -7.88 2.26 4.07
CA ASN A 108 -9.22 1.75 4.29
C ASN A 108 -9.77 0.98 3.07
N VAL A 109 -9.15 1.08 1.89
CA VAL A 109 -9.60 0.40 0.66
C VAL A 109 -8.73 -0.82 0.42
N ASP A 110 -9.06 -1.93 1.09
CA ASP A 110 -8.17 -3.11 1.24
C ASP A 110 -7.62 -3.65 -0.08
N TRP A 111 -8.46 -3.84 -1.10
CA TRP A 111 -8.03 -4.40 -2.39
C TRP A 111 -7.05 -3.48 -3.13
N LEU A 112 -7.30 -2.17 -3.09
CA LEU A 112 -6.52 -1.18 -3.79
C LEU A 112 -5.20 -0.93 -3.06
N HIS A 113 -5.24 -1.03 -1.73
CA HIS A 113 -4.07 -1.04 -0.85
C HIS A 113 -3.18 -2.25 -1.15
N ALA A 114 -3.75 -3.46 -1.16
CA ALA A 114 -3.05 -4.69 -1.48
C ALA A 114 -2.37 -4.62 -2.86
N ASP A 115 -3.12 -4.21 -3.90
CA ASP A 115 -2.63 -4.07 -5.28
C ASP A 115 -1.46 -3.08 -5.38
N ALA A 116 -1.43 -2.03 -4.55
CA ALA A 116 -0.32 -1.09 -4.49
C ALA A 116 0.90 -1.69 -3.76
N GLU A 117 0.69 -2.32 -2.61
CA GLU A 117 1.77 -2.83 -1.76
C GLU A 117 2.47 -4.09 -2.25
N GLN A 118 1.81 -4.90 -3.06
CA GLN A 118 2.51 -5.98 -3.74
C GLN A 118 3.66 -5.48 -4.64
N LEU A 119 3.63 -4.21 -5.08
CA LEU A 119 4.76 -3.62 -5.81
C LEU A 119 5.96 -3.36 -4.90
N LEU A 120 5.73 -3.07 -3.61
CA LEU A 120 6.81 -3.02 -2.62
C LEU A 120 7.39 -4.42 -2.36
N THR A 121 6.53 -5.44 -2.27
CA THR A 121 6.99 -6.84 -2.19
C THR A 121 7.84 -7.21 -3.41
N LEU A 122 7.39 -6.86 -4.62
CA LEU A 122 8.16 -7.03 -5.85
C LEU A 122 9.50 -6.28 -5.80
N THR A 123 9.51 -5.03 -5.36
CA THR A 123 10.73 -4.24 -5.14
C THR A 123 11.73 -4.99 -4.27
N ASN A 124 11.29 -5.47 -3.10
CA ASN A 124 12.16 -6.17 -2.16
C ASN A 124 12.66 -7.51 -2.72
N ILE A 125 11.84 -8.25 -3.47
CA ILE A 125 12.27 -9.48 -4.15
C ILE A 125 13.37 -9.19 -5.17
N VAL A 126 13.19 -8.17 -6.01
CA VAL A 126 14.20 -7.78 -7.01
C VAL A 126 15.49 -7.32 -6.33
N GLU A 127 15.39 -6.59 -5.22
CA GLU A 127 16.55 -6.21 -4.40
C GLU A 127 17.28 -7.42 -3.83
N VAL A 128 16.56 -8.37 -3.21
CA VAL A 128 17.14 -9.59 -2.65
C VAL A 128 17.86 -10.39 -3.73
N ILE A 129 17.25 -10.59 -4.90
CA ILE A 129 17.86 -11.27 -6.03
C ILE A 129 19.13 -10.53 -6.48
N GLY A 130 19.03 -9.22 -6.69
CA GLY A 130 20.14 -8.39 -7.14
C GLY A 130 21.31 -8.35 -6.15
N LEU A 131 21.02 -8.23 -4.86
CA LEU A 131 22.00 -8.23 -3.79
C LEU A 131 22.63 -9.61 -3.63
N LYS A 132 21.87 -10.69 -3.79
CA LYS A 132 22.41 -12.06 -3.78
C LYS A 132 23.38 -12.28 -4.93
N LEU A 133 23.03 -11.85 -6.14
CA LEU A 133 23.92 -11.90 -7.30
C LEU A 133 25.20 -11.08 -7.08
N THR A 134 25.07 -9.92 -6.43
CA THR A 134 26.21 -9.07 -6.06
C THR A 134 27.12 -9.78 -5.04
N PHE A 135 26.52 -10.36 -3.99
CA PHE A 135 27.23 -11.11 -2.97
C PHE A 135 27.99 -12.30 -3.57
N ASP A 136 27.34 -13.09 -4.44
CA ASP A 136 27.96 -14.27 -5.06
C ASP A 136 29.15 -13.89 -5.93
N ALA A 137 29.05 -12.79 -6.68
CA ALA A 137 30.14 -12.26 -7.48
C ALA A 137 31.35 -11.89 -6.62
N TYR A 138 31.14 -11.09 -5.56
CA TYR A 138 32.21 -10.75 -4.62
C TYR A 138 32.81 -11.96 -3.91
N ALA A 139 31.98 -12.92 -3.49
CA ALA A 139 32.43 -14.15 -2.85
C ALA A 139 33.24 -15.05 -3.80
N GLY A 140 32.92 -15.04 -5.09
CA GLY A 140 33.64 -15.77 -6.14
C GLY A 140 34.86 -15.03 -6.71
N GLY A 141 35.09 -13.77 -6.32
CA GLY A 141 36.16 -12.95 -6.90
C GLY A 141 35.89 -12.48 -8.33
N GLU A 142 34.63 -12.55 -8.78
CA GLU A 142 34.19 -12.10 -10.10
C GLU A 142 33.45 -10.76 -10.01
N ALA A 143 33.47 -9.98 -11.09
CA ALA A 143 32.59 -8.82 -11.19
C ALA A 143 31.14 -9.30 -11.43
N PRO A 144 30.11 -8.70 -10.79
CA PRO A 144 28.72 -9.08 -11.05
C PRO A 144 28.35 -8.80 -12.52
N LYS A 145 28.07 -9.87 -13.28
CA LYS A 145 27.65 -9.80 -14.69
C LYS A 145 26.25 -10.39 -14.99
N PRO A 146 25.25 -10.36 -14.10
CA PRO A 146 23.91 -10.78 -14.52
C PRO A 146 23.27 -9.71 -15.42
N PRO A 147 22.48 -10.12 -16.43
CA PRO A 147 21.68 -9.18 -17.20
C PRO A 147 20.66 -8.48 -16.30
N ALA A 148 20.41 -7.19 -16.55
CA ALA A 148 19.47 -6.41 -15.78
C ALA A 148 18.04 -6.96 -15.94
N ILE A 149 17.32 -7.11 -14.83
CA ILE A 149 15.87 -7.35 -14.90
C ILE A 149 15.21 -6.09 -15.51
N PRO A 150 14.40 -6.22 -16.58
CA PRO A 150 13.72 -5.09 -17.19
C PRO A 150 12.58 -4.64 -16.27
N ILE A 151 12.89 -3.70 -15.38
CA ILE A 151 12.02 -3.38 -14.24
C ILE A 151 10.70 -2.74 -14.65
N VAL A 152 10.71 -1.88 -15.68
CA VAL A 152 9.50 -1.20 -16.16
C VAL A 152 8.44 -2.19 -16.65
N PRO A 153 8.72 -3.08 -17.63
CA PRO A 153 7.72 -4.05 -18.07
C PRO A 153 7.35 -5.04 -16.97
N LEU A 154 8.27 -5.41 -16.07
CA LEU A 154 7.96 -6.29 -14.94
C LEU A 154 6.95 -5.65 -13.98
N VAL A 155 7.22 -4.43 -13.52
CA VAL A 155 6.32 -3.68 -12.62
C VAL A 155 4.97 -3.46 -13.29
N SER A 156 4.95 -3.04 -14.56
CA SER A 156 3.69 -2.86 -15.29
C SER A 156 2.91 -4.17 -15.43
N ALA A 157 3.58 -5.29 -15.73
CA ALA A 157 2.91 -6.59 -15.85
C ALA A 157 2.33 -7.06 -14.51
N VAL A 158 3.08 -6.91 -13.41
CA VAL A 158 2.62 -7.29 -12.07
C VAL A 158 1.47 -6.41 -11.59
N ALA A 159 1.54 -5.10 -11.82
CA ALA A 159 0.44 -4.17 -11.50
C ALA A 159 -0.85 -4.54 -12.26
N VAL A 160 -0.75 -4.79 -13.57
CA VAL A 160 -1.90 -5.20 -14.39
C VAL A 160 -2.43 -6.56 -13.95
N ALA A 161 -1.55 -7.53 -13.71
CA ALA A 161 -1.95 -8.88 -13.30
C ALA A 161 -2.71 -8.86 -11.97
N ALA A 162 -2.29 -8.04 -11.03
CA ALA A 162 -2.95 -7.91 -9.73
C ALA A 162 -4.34 -7.27 -9.82
N ILE A 163 -4.45 -6.16 -10.54
CA ILE A 163 -5.75 -5.51 -10.77
C ILE A 163 -6.72 -6.48 -11.45
N VAL A 164 -6.24 -7.23 -12.46
CA VAL A 164 -7.05 -8.24 -13.15
C VAL A 164 -7.43 -9.37 -12.20
N PHE A 165 -6.49 -9.89 -11.43
CA PHE A 165 -6.73 -10.94 -10.44
C PHE A 165 -7.77 -10.50 -9.41
N THR A 166 -7.59 -9.32 -8.83
CA THR A 166 -8.52 -8.71 -7.88
C THR A 166 -9.92 -8.55 -8.49
N ALA A 167 -10.03 -7.99 -9.70
CA ALA A 167 -11.31 -7.82 -10.37
C ALA A 167 -12.04 -9.16 -10.62
N VAL A 168 -11.30 -10.22 -11.00
CA VAL A 168 -11.83 -11.57 -11.20
C VAL A 168 -12.29 -12.19 -9.88
N VAL A 169 -11.46 -12.08 -8.83
CA VAL A 169 -11.73 -12.70 -7.52
C VAL A 169 -12.84 -11.97 -6.74
N ALA A 170 -12.97 -10.66 -6.94
CA ALA A 170 -14.05 -9.85 -6.36
C ALA A 170 -15.41 -10.04 -7.06
N GLY A 171 -15.47 -10.83 -8.14
CA GLY A 171 -16.71 -10.99 -8.92
C GLY A 171 -17.21 -9.68 -9.55
N GLY A 172 -16.32 -8.69 -9.73
CA GLY A 172 -16.63 -7.38 -10.31
C GLY A 172 -17.23 -6.33 -9.36
N ALA A 173 -17.50 -6.66 -8.09
CA ALA A 173 -18.01 -5.70 -7.11
C ALA A 173 -16.86 -5.20 -6.21
N LEU A 174 -16.30 -4.03 -6.55
CA LEU A 174 -15.22 -3.40 -5.79
C LEU A 174 -15.80 -2.32 -4.86
N ASP A 175 -15.69 -2.55 -3.56
CA ASP A 175 -16.04 -1.63 -2.47
C ASP A 175 -14.87 -1.49 -1.48
N VAL A 176 -14.99 -0.58 -0.50
CA VAL A 176 -14.01 -0.34 0.57
C VAL A 176 -13.58 -1.65 1.24
N HIS A 177 -14.56 -2.48 1.61
CA HIS A 177 -14.35 -3.83 2.15
C HIS A 177 -14.87 -4.88 1.17
N THR A 178 -14.15 -5.04 0.06
CA THR A 178 -14.49 -6.05 -0.95
C THR A 178 -14.31 -7.46 -0.38
N PRO A 179 -15.34 -8.33 -0.37
CA PRO A 179 -15.20 -9.71 0.10
C PRO A 179 -14.41 -10.53 -0.92
N TYR A 180 -13.09 -10.64 -0.72
CA TYR A 180 -12.22 -11.50 -1.53
C TYR A 180 -12.68 -12.96 -1.49
N LEU A 181 -12.60 -13.65 -2.64
CA LEU A 181 -12.93 -15.08 -2.77
C LEU A 181 -14.31 -15.46 -2.22
N GLY A 182 -15.30 -14.55 -2.34
CA GLY A 182 -16.64 -14.74 -1.80
C GLY A 182 -16.73 -14.58 -0.27
N GLY A 183 -15.78 -13.85 0.33
CA GLY A 183 -15.72 -13.59 1.78
C GLY A 183 -14.86 -14.61 2.55
N PHE A 184 -13.98 -15.35 1.87
CA PHE A 184 -13.09 -16.30 2.53
C PHE A 184 -12.10 -15.55 3.43
N GLY A 185 -12.19 -15.78 4.73
CA GLY A 185 -11.39 -15.08 5.75
C GLY A 185 -12.08 -13.88 6.39
N ASN A 186 -13.28 -13.49 5.92
CA ASN A 186 -14.10 -12.51 6.62
C ASN A 186 -14.57 -13.10 7.95
N LEU A 187 -14.40 -12.33 9.02
CA LEU A 187 -14.86 -12.74 10.33
C LEU A 187 -16.30 -12.29 10.51
N PRO A 188 -17.21 -13.16 10.99
CA PRO A 188 -18.55 -12.76 11.34
C PRO A 188 -18.57 -11.60 12.34
N ASP A 189 -19.49 -10.66 12.12
CA ASP A 189 -19.73 -9.53 13.01
C ASP A 189 -19.88 -10.01 14.46
N GLY A 190 -19.09 -9.42 15.37
CA GLY A 190 -19.19 -9.69 16.80
C GLY A 190 -18.48 -10.95 17.32
N ILE A 191 -17.60 -11.59 16.52
CA ILE A 191 -16.76 -12.70 17.01
C ILE A 191 -15.76 -12.27 18.09
N TRP A 192 -15.35 -11.00 18.15
CA TRP A 192 -14.42 -10.54 19.18
C TRP A 192 -15.06 -10.66 20.57
N PRO A 193 -14.65 -11.63 21.41
CA PRO A 193 -15.33 -11.92 22.69
C PRO A 193 -15.21 -10.79 23.72
N LEU A 194 -14.44 -9.75 23.37
CA LEU A 194 -14.15 -8.58 24.19
C LEU A 194 -14.89 -7.31 23.69
N GLY A 195 -15.74 -7.42 22.65
CA GLY A 195 -16.57 -6.31 22.16
C GLY A 195 -15.82 -5.24 21.35
N PHE A 196 -14.65 -5.57 20.80
CA PHE A 196 -13.94 -4.68 19.88
C PHE A 196 -14.61 -4.70 18.50
N LEU A 197 -14.86 -3.53 17.95
CA LEU A 197 -15.22 -3.37 16.55
C LEU A 197 -13.94 -3.46 15.71
N GLU A 198 -14.02 -4.14 14.57
CA GLU A 198 -12.93 -4.17 13.60
C GLU A 198 -12.63 -2.74 13.13
N PRO A 199 -11.37 -2.27 13.16
CA PRO A 199 -11.04 -0.93 12.71
C PRO A 199 -11.26 -0.79 11.20
N ALA A 200 -11.56 0.43 10.74
CA ALA A 200 -11.88 0.69 9.33
C ALA A 200 -10.71 0.38 8.36
N ASN A 201 -9.49 0.31 8.87
CA ASN A 201 -8.29 -0.07 8.14
C ASN A 201 -7.85 -1.50 8.47
N ALA A 202 -8.72 -2.36 9.00
CA ALA A 202 -8.39 -3.77 9.16
C ALA A 202 -8.11 -4.41 7.79
N LEU A 203 -7.01 -5.14 7.72
CA LEU A 203 -6.53 -5.74 6.49
C LEU A 203 -7.07 -7.16 6.32
N SER A 204 -7.40 -7.52 5.08
CA SER A 204 -7.68 -8.91 4.75
C SER A 204 -6.42 -9.78 4.88
N VAL A 205 -6.60 -11.10 5.01
CA VAL A 205 -5.49 -12.05 5.12
C VAL A 205 -4.48 -11.91 3.96
N PRO A 206 -4.90 -11.80 2.68
CA PRO A 206 -3.97 -11.52 1.58
C PRO A 206 -3.14 -10.25 1.77
N THR A 207 -3.75 -9.16 2.23
CA THR A 207 -3.05 -7.88 2.45
C THR A 207 -2.06 -7.98 3.62
N TRP A 208 -2.40 -8.72 4.68
CA TRP A 208 -1.47 -9.06 5.76
C TRP A 208 -0.26 -9.86 5.28
N VAL A 209 -0.48 -10.83 4.39
CA VAL A 209 0.62 -11.61 3.80
C VAL A 209 1.60 -10.67 3.08
N ILE A 210 1.11 -9.71 2.29
CA ILE A 210 1.94 -8.73 1.59
C ILE A 210 2.78 -7.90 2.59
N HIS A 211 2.16 -7.36 3.63
CA HIS A 211 2.84 -6.58 4.66
C HIS A 211 3.96 -7.39 5.35
N VAL A 212 3.62 -8.58 5.84
CA VAL A 212 4.57 -9.44 6.57
C VAL A 212 5.69 -9.91 5.64
N SER A 213 5.37 -10.29 4.41
CA SER A 213 6.37 -10.66 3.39
C SER A 213 7.37 -9.52 3.24
N SER A 214 6.88 -8.31 2.93
CA SER A 214 7.74 -7.17 2.62
C SER A 214 8.76 -6.85 3.73
N LEU A 215 8.38 -7.00 5.01
CA LEU A 215 9.29 -6.86 6.15
C LEU A 215 10.38 -7.93 6.16
N LEU A 216 10.02 -9.19 5.89
CA LEU A 216 10.96 -10.30 5.85
C LEU A 216 11.93 -10.17 4.69
N GLU A 217 11.47 -9.84 3.48
CA GLU A 217 12.38 -9.63 2.35
C GLU A 217 13.35 -8.48 2.61
N TRP A 218 12.89 -7.39 3.22
CA TRP A 218 13.76 -6.27 3.58
C TRP A 218 14.83 -6.67 4.61
N LEU A 219 14.49 -7.49 5.61
CA LEU A 219 15.48 -8.05 6.54
C LEU A 219 16.51 -8.94 5.83
N VAL A 220 16.08 -9.73 4.84
CA VAL A 220 17.00 -10.51 4.01
C VAL A 220 17.92 -9.60 3.21
N ALA A 221 17.40 -8.54 2.59
CA ALA A 221 18.17 -7.54 1.86
C ALA A 221 19.23 -6.87 2.76
N MET A 222 18.83 -6.43 3.96
CA MET A 222 19.74 -5.88 4.98
C MET A 222 20.87 -6.86 5.32
N GLY A 223 20.55 -8.14 5.53
CA GLY A 223 21.53 -9.19 5.80
C GLY A 223 22.50 -9.40 4.63
N LEU A 224 22.02 -9.34 3.39
CA LEU A 224 22.86 -9.43 2.19
C LEU A 224 23.80 -8.23 2.06
N VAL A 225 23.31 -7.01 2.27
CA VAL A 225 24.13 -5.79 2.26
C VAL A 225 25.27 -5.89 3.28
N TRP A 226 25.00 -6.38 4.49
CA TRP A 226 26.03 -6.59 5.50
C TRP A 226 27.09 -7.61 5.06
N ARG A 227 26.65 -8.72 4.46
CA ARG A 227 27.53 -9.76 3.95
C ARG A 227 28.38 -9.26 2.78
N ILE A 228 27.82 -8.47 1.86
CA ILE A 228 28.55 -7.80 0.79
C ILE A 228 29.68 -6.95 1.37
N GLY A 229 29.42 -6.15 2.41
CA GLY A 229 30.47 -5.38 3.10
C GLY A 229 31.57 -6.23 3.72
N THR A 230 31.27 -7.47 4.08
CA THR A 230 32.25 -8.42 4.62
C THR A 230 33.09 -9.05 3.51
N VAL A 231 32.48 -9.54 2.43
CA VAL A 231 33.21 -10.21 1.32
C VAL A 231 33.96 -9.25 0.41
N SER A 232 33.45 -8.01 0.23
CA SER A 232 34.11 -6.98 -0.57
C SER A 232 35.22 -6.24 0.18
N GLY A 233 35.29 -6.37 1.51
CA GLY A 233 36.16 -5.56 2.37
C GLY A 233 35.75 -4.08 2.48
N ASN A 234 34.64 -3.66 1.86
CA ASN A 234 34.15 -2.29 1.91
C ASN A 234 33.16 -2.09 3.07
N GLY A 235 33.64 -1.48 4.16
CA GLY A 235 32.86 -1.19 5.36
C GLY A 235 31.66 -0.24 5.16
N ALA A 236 31.64 0.55 4.07
CA ALA A 236 30.52 1.45 3.78
C ALA A 236 29.19 0.71 3.62
N TRP A 237 29.21 -0.52 3.10
CA TRP A 237 28.03 -1.37 3.01
C TRP A 237 27.41 -1.70 4.36
N LYS A 238 28.21 -1.89 5.42
CA LYS A 238 27.67 -2.08 6.77
C LYS A 238 27.00 -0.80 7.28
N GLY A 239 27.54 0.36 6.92
CA GLY A 239 26.90 1.65 7.15
C GLY A 239 25.54 1.75 6.44
N LEU A 240 25.45 1.28 5.20
CA LEU A 240 24.17 1.20 4.48
C LEU A 240 23.17 0.29 5.20
N THR A 241 23.58 -0.87 5.71
CA THR A 241 22.68 -1.73 6.50
C THR A 241 22.09 -0.98 7.71
N TRP A 242 22.87 -0.18 8.42
CA TRP A 242 22.35 0.67 9.50
C TRP A 242 21.37 1.73 8.99
N ALA A 243 21.68 2.35 7.85
CA ALA A 243 20.80 3.34 7.22
C ALA A 243 19.47 2.74 6.70
N MET A 244 19.37 1.42 6.55
CA MET A 244 18.14 0.72 6.16
C MET A 244 17.16 0.48 7.33
N ILE A 245 17.60 0.62 8.59
CA ILE A 245 16.77 0.38 9.78
C ILE A 245 15.56 1.32 9.88
N PRO A 246 15.67 2.64 9.61
CA PRO A 246 14.50 3.53 9.64
C PRO A 246 13.41 3.08 8.67
N SER A 247 13.77 2.62 7.46
CA SER A 247 12.81 2.10 6.48
C SER A 247 12.10 0.84 7.01
N HIS A 248 12.85 -0.11 7.56
CA HIS A 248 12.27 -1.32 8.17
C HIS A 248 11.31 -0.97 9.32
N THR A 249 11.75 -0.06 10.20
CA THR A 249 10.96 0.38 11.36
C THR A 249 9.68 1.07 10.90
N SER A 250 9.74 1.86 9.83
CA SER A 250 8.55 2.46 9.22
C SER A 250 7.55 1.41 8.76
N GLY A 251 8.00 0.30 8.17
CA GLY A 251 7.13 -0.81 7.77
C GLY A 251 6.47 -1.51 8.97
N VAL A 252 7.21 -1.68 10.08
CA VAL A 252 6.63 -2.22 11.33
C VAL A 252 5.57 -1.28 11.88
N CYS A 253 5.84 0.04 11.90
CA CYS A 253 4.86 1.04 12.32
C CYS A 253 3.61 1.02 11.42
N ALA A 254 3.77 0.83 10.11
CA ALA A 254 2.65 0.68 9.18
C ALA A 254 1.81 -0.55 9.52
N CYS A 255 2.42 -1.70 9.83
CA CYS A 255 1.69 -2.88 10.27
C CYS A 255 0.92 -2.63 11.57
N VAL A 256 1.51 -1.90 12.53
CA VAL A 256 0.84 -1.57 13.80
C VAL A 256 -0.34 -0.60 13.61
N TYR A 257 -0.33 0.19 12.53
CA TYR A 257 -1.44 1.10 12.21
C TYR A 257 -2.75 0.35 11.93
N HIS A 258 -2.70 -0.91 11.48
CA HIS A 258 -3.86 -1.73 11.09
C HIS A 258 -4.53 -2.51 12.25
N PHE A 259 -4.31 -2.10 13.50
CA PHE A 259 -4.88 -2.71 14.71
C PHE A 259 -5.83 -1.78 15.47
#